data_AF-A0A1G1F6E7-F1
#
_entry.id   AF-A0A1G1F6E7-F1
#
_cell.length_a   1.000
_cell.length_b   1.000
_cell.length_c   1.000
_cell.angle_alpha   90.00
_cell.angle_beta   90.00
_cell.angle_gamma   90.00
#
_symmetry.space_group_name_H-M   'P 1'
#
loop_
_entity.id
_entity.type
_entity.pdbx_description
1 polymer ?
#
loop_
_entity_poly.entity_id
_entity_poly.type
_entity_poly.pdbx_seq_one_letter_code
_entity_poly.pdbx_strand_id
1 'polypeptide(L)'
;MNRMLVTTFAAAALLAVGCSSTFLVSKNGYGYFLESNAKSLQTMLCDSGDLQKILSDTHLAKDVKENFYRFNCTAERSGEKVKQLFTVMTPVERKELRLAFKSNGYDVNYLPC
;
A
#
# COMPACT_ATOMS: atom_id res chain seq x y z
N MET A 1 -42.81 9.08 30.94
CA MET A 1 -42.10 7.78 30.91
C MET A 1 -41.18 7.78 29.69
N ASN A 2 -39.89 7.97 29.97
CA ASN A 2 -38.82 8.24 29.04
C ASN A 2 -38.50 7.02 28.15
N ARG A 3 -38.69 7.13 26.83
CA ARG A 3 -38.21 6.13 25.86
C ARG A 3 -37.61 6.75 24.59
N MET A 4 -37.11 7.98 24.68
CA MET A 4 -36.65 8.72 23.50
C MET A 4 -35.25 9.33 23.70
N LEU A 5 -34.35 8.55 24.31
CA LEU A 5 -32.98 8.98 24.63
C LEU A 5 -31.92 7.91 24.37
N VAL A 6 -32.28 6.84 23.65
CA VAL A 6 -31.38 5.71 23.33
C VAL A 6 -31.36 5.47 21.82
N THR A 7 -31.20 6.53 21.02
CA THR A 7 -31.13 6.38 19.56
C THR A 7 -30.25 7.43 18.88
N THR A 8 -29.19 7.89 19.53
CA THR A 8 -28.36 8.99 18.99
C THR A 8 -26.85 8.76 19.04
N PHE A 9 -26.38 7.55 19.36
CA PHE A 9 -24.94 7.22 19.42
C PHE A 9 -24.45 6.21 18.37
N ALA A 10 -25.31 5.74 17.45
CA ALA A 10 -24.92 4.72 16.47
C ALA A 10 -24.44 5.28 15.10
N ALA A 11 -24.54 6.60 14.86
CA ALA A 11 -24.28 7.18 13.54
C ALA A 11 -22.85 7.76 13.34
N ALA A 12 -22.06 7.88 14.41
CA ALA A 12 -20.73 8.52 14.33
C ALA A 12 -19.58 7.57 13.93
N ALA A 13 -19.80 6.26 13.87
CA ALA A 13 -18.75 5.28 13.61
C ALA A 13 -18.53 4.93 12.12
N LEU A 14 -19.37 5.44 11.20
CA LEU A 14 -19.33 5.08 9.77
C LEU A 14 -18.58 6.09 8.87
N LEU A 15 -18.02 7.17 9.43
CA LEU A 15 -17.32 8.20 8.65
C LEU A 15 -15.79 8.00 8.55
N ALA A 16 -15.25 6.93 9.13
CA ALA A 16 -13.83 6.59 9.03
C ALA A 16 -13.55 5.52 7.96
N VAL A 17 -14.32 5.49 6.86
CA VAL A 17 -13.83 4.92 5.59
C VAL A 17 -12.76 5.87 5.02
N GLY A 18 -11.68 6.03 5.78
CA GLY A 18 -10.50 6.77 5.39
C GLY A 18 -9.97 6.13 4.12
N CYS A 19 -9.84 6.95 3.10
CA CYS A 19 -9.38 6.53 1.80
C CYS A 19 -7.86 6.28 1.87
N SER A 20 -7.41 5.17 2.47
CA SER A 20 -5.97 4.91 2.60
C SER A 20 -5.37 4.28 1.33
N SER A 21 -5.55 4.92 0.17
CA SER A 21 -4.81 4.49 -1.03
C SER A 21 -3.30 4.62 -0.78
N THR A 22 -2.48 3.77 -1.39
CA THR A 22 -1.02 3.86 -1.17
C THR A 22 -0.40 4.97 -2.05
N PHE A 23 0.42 4.64 -3.03
CA PHE A 23 0.93 5.54 -4.04
C PHE A 23 0.90 4.86 -5.41
N LEU A 24 0.80 5.68 -6.45
CA LEU A 24 0.89 5.23 -7.84
C LEU A 24 2.35 4.98 -8.19
N VAL A 25 2.63 3.78 -8.69
CA VAL A 25 3.91 3.41 -9.30
C VAL A 25 3.71 3.24 -10.80
N SER A 26 4.57 3.88 -11.58
CA SER A 26 4.52 3.79 -13.04
C SER A 26 5.89 3.49 -13.63
N LYS A 27 5.92 2.65 -14.67
CA LYS A 27 7.13 2.31 -15.44
C LYS A 27 6.72 1.91 -16.85
N ASN A 28 7.47 2.38 -17.86
CA ASN A 28 7.24 2.06 -19.27
C ASN A 28 5.80 2.36 -19.76
N GLY A 29 5.19 3.44 -19.27
CA GLY A 29 3.83 3.85 -19.67
C GLY A 29 2.69 3.12 -18.96
N TYR A 30 2.97 2.18 -18.07
CA TYR A 30 1.97 1.51 -17.23
C TYR A 30 2.01 2.07 -15.81
N GLY A 31 0.86 2.34 -15.22
CA GLY A 31 0.73 2.89 -13.87
C GLY A 31 -0.31 2.17 -13.04
N TYR A 32 0.04 1.82 -11.81
CA TYR A 32 -0.84 1.13 -10.86
C TYR A 32 -0.61 1.64 -9.45
N PHE A 33 -1.66 1.66 -8.64
CA PHE A 33 -1.48 1.79 -7.19
C PHE A 33 -0.74 0.55 -6.67
N LEU A 34 0.17 0.72 -5.71
CA LEU A 34 0.95 -0.42 -5.17
C LEU A 34 0.06 -1.48 -4.52
N GLU A 35 -1.13 -1.13 -4.03
CA GLU A 35 -2.13 -2.10 -3.53
C GLU A 35 -2.94 -2.79 -4.63
N SER A 36 -2.71 -2.53 -5.92
CA SER A 36 -3.54 -3.08 -6.98
C SER A 36 -3.38 -4.60 -7.11
N ASN A 37 -4.51 -5.28 -7.29
CA ASN A 37 -4.53 -6.71 -7.62
C ASN A 37 -4.43 -6.98 -9.14
N ALA A 38 -3.98 -6.03 -9.95
CA ALA A 38 -3.78 -6.25 -11.37
C ALA A 38 -2.65 -7.26 -11.64
N LYS A 39 -2.87 -8.20 -12.56
CA LYS A 39 -1.84 -9.18 -12.98
C LYS A 39 -0.63 -8.48 -13.63
N SER A 40 -0.87 -7.41 -14.37
CA SER A 40 0.19 -6.61 -14.98
C SER A 40 1.08 -5.91 -13.96
N LEU A 41 0.53 -5.46 -12.81
CA LEU A 41 1.35 -4.96 -11.71
C LEU A 41 2.23 -6.07 -11.13
N GLN A 42 1.67 -7.26 -10.92
CA GLN A 42 2.43 -8.43 -10.48
C GLN A 42 3.58 -8.74 -11.45
N THR A 43 3.34 -8.76 -12.77
CA THR A 43 4.42 -8.99 -13.73
C THR A 43 5.47 -7.88 -13.70
N MET A 44 5.04 -6.63 -13.58
CA MET A 44 5.95 -5.47 -13.54
C MET A 44 6.84 -5.45 -12.29
N LEU A 45 6.35 -5.94 -11.15
CA LEU A 45 7.06 -5.89 -9.87
C LEU A 45 7.70 -7.21 -9.45
N CYS A 46 7.00 -8.32 -9.66
CA CYS A 46 7.35 -9.62 -9.11
C CYS A 46 8.04 -10.49 -10.15
N ASP A 47 7.44 -10.67 -11.32
CA ASP A 47 8.02 -11.53 -12.36
C ASP A 47 9.35 -10.95 -12.90
N SER A 48 9.50 -9.63 -12.85
CA SER A 48 10.74 -8.91 -13.18
C SER A 48 11.82 -8.97 -12.08
N GLY A 49 11.45 -9.34 -10.84
CA GLY A 49 12.31 -9.26 -9.66
C GLY A 49 12.49 -7.84 -9.08
N ASP A 50 11.86 -6.82 -9.67
CA ASP A 50 12.07 -5.42 -9.29
C ASP A 50 11.67 -5.14 -7.84
N LEU A 51 10.57 -5.72 -7.33
CA LEU A 51 10.12 -5.48 -5.96
C LEU A 51 11.13 -5.97 -4.93
N GLN A 52 11.76 -7.12 -5.17
CA GLN A 52 12.75 -7.65 -4.23
C GLN A 52 13.97 -6.71 -4.14
N LYS A 53 14.42 -6.20 -5.29
CA LYS A 53 15.51 -5.21 -5.37
C LYS A 53 15.13 -3.89 -4.70
N ILE A 54 13.95 -3.37 -4.98
CA ILE A 54 13.44 -2.14 -4.36
C ILE A 54 13.40 -2.29 -2.84
N LEU A 55 12.87 -3.42 -2.33
CA LEU A 55 12.80 -3.66 -0.89
C LEU A 55 14.19 -3.83 -0.27
N SER A 56 15.17 -4.44 -0.98
CA SER A 56 16.55 -4.53 -0.48
C SER A 56 17.22 -3.17 -0.32
N ASP A 57 16.84 -2.19 -1.15
CA ASP A 57 17.39 -0.83 -1.13
C ASP A 57 16.81 0.06 -0.01
N THR A 58 15.91 -0.46 0.81
CA THR A 58 15.33 0.25 1.97
C THR A 58 15.94 -0.23 3.28
N HIS A 59 15.83 0.58 4.33
CA HIS A 59 16.14 0.26 5.72
C HIS A 59 14.90 -0.22 6.50
N LEU A 60 13.82 -0.57 5.80
CA LEU A 60 12.63 -1.15 6.43
C LEU A 60 13.00 -2.42 7.22
N ALA A 61 12.24 -2.68 8.28
CA ALA A 61 12.40 -3.91 9.04
C ALA A 61 12.18 -5.15 8.14
N LYS A 62 12.88 -6.24 8.46
CA LYS A 62 12.89 -7.45 7.63
C LYS A 62 11.49 -8.02 7.42
N ASP A 63 10.68 -8.06 8.48
CA ASP A 63 9.29 -8.50 8.47
C ASP A 63 8.42 -7.62 7.55
N VAL A 64 8.63 -6.30 7.56
CA VAL A 64 7.92 -5.38 6.66
C VAL A 64 8.25 -5.68 5.20
N LYS A 65 9.53 -5.90 4.87
CA LYS A 65 9.97 -6.28 3.51
C LYS A 65 9.34 -7.61 3.08
N GLU A 66 9.44 -8.62 3.93
CA GLU A 66 8.86 -9.94 3.66
C GLU A 66 7.35 -9.86 3.46
N ASN A 67 6.65 -9.05 4.26
CA ASN A 67 5.20 -8.85 4.13
C ASN A 67 4.84 -8.12 2.82
N PHE A 68 5.59 -7.09 2.42
CA PHE A 68 5.38 -6.44 1.12
C PHE A 68 5.54 -7.42 -0.03
N TYR A 69 6.60 -8.24 0.01
CA TYR A 69 6.83 -9.25 -1.01
C TYR A 69 5.71 -10.31 -1.01
N ARG A 70 5.36 -10.86 0.15
CA ARG A 70 4.31 -11.87 0.31
C ARG A 70 2.97 -11.38 -0.23
N PHE A 71 2.57 -10.16 0.13
CA PHE A 71 1.26 -9.63 -0.26
C PHE A 71 1.19 -9.07 -1.68
N ASN A 72 2.31 -8.96 -2.40
CA ASN A 72 2.34 -8.58 -3.82
C ASN A 72 2.63 -9.75 -4.77
N CYS A 73 3.52 -10.67 -4.37
CA CYS A 73 4.20 -11.59 -5.29
C CYS A 73 3.92 -13.08 -5.07
N THR A 74 3.26 -13.49 -3.98
CA THR A 74 2.98 -14.90 -3.71
C THR A 74 1.49 -15.24 -3.89
N ALA A 75 1.12 -16.49 -3.62
CA ALA A 75 -0.28 -16.90 -3.60
C ALA A 75 -1.12 -16.15 -2.55
N GLU A 76 -0.49 -15.51 -1.55
CA GLU A 76 -1.16 -14.73 -0.49
C GLU A 76 -1.42 -13.27 -0.88
N ARG A 77 -1.28 -12.95 -2.17
CA ARG A 77 -1.42 -11.60 -2.70
C ARG A 77 -2.74 -10.95 -2.27
N SER A 78 -2.65 -9.74 -1.73
CA SER A 78 -3.80 -9.00 -1.21
C SER A 78 -3.50 -7.50 -1.12
N GLY A 79 -4.13 -6.73 -2.00
CA GLY A 79 -4.10 -5.26 -1.95
C GLY A 79 -4.52 -4.69 -0.60
N GLU A 80 -5.53 -5.25 0.06
CA GLU A 80 -5.95 -4.80 1.38
C GLU A 80 -4.84 -4.94 2.42
N LYS A 81 -4.13 -6.07 2.43
CA LYS A 81 -2.99 -6.27 3.34
C LYS A 81 -1.81 -5.34 3.01
N VAL A 82 -1.57 -5.02 1.74
CA VAL A 82 -0.57 -4.02 1.32
C VAL A 82 -0.95 -2.63 1.86
N LYS A 83 -2.23 -2.26 1.74
CA LYS A 83 -2.78 -1.01 2.26
C LYS A 83 -2.70 -0.91 3.79
N GLN A 84 -3.01 -1.99 4.50
CA GLN A 84 -2.85 -2.07 5.95
C GLN A 84 -1.38 -1.93 6.36
N LEU A 85 -0.47 -2.66 5.70
CA LEU A 85 0.97 -2.57 5.94
C LEU A 85 1.47 -1.13 5.73
N PHE A 86 1.06 -0.49 4.65
CA PHE A 86 1.42 0.90 4.35
C PHE A 86 0.84 1.90 5.37
N THR A 87 -0.36 1.64 5.90
CA THR A 87 -1.02 2.54 6.87
C THR A 87 -0.29 2.58 8.21
N VAL A 88 0.24 1.44 8.66
CA VAL A 88 0.97 1.33 9.94
C VAL A 88 2.43 1.78 9.86
N MET A 89 2.96 2.01 8.66
CA MET A 89 4.31 2.56 8.47
C MET A 89 4.39 4.01 8.92
N THR A 90 5.52 4.38 9.51
CA THR A 90 5.86 5.76 9.79
C THR A 90 5.96 6.58 8.49
N PRO A 91 5.78 7.91 8.55
CA PRO A 91 5.96 8.76 7.38
C PRO A 91 7.36 8.65 6.75
N VAL A 92 8.39 8.40 7.57
CA VAL A 92 9.79 8.22 7.12
C VAL A 92 9.93 6.95 6.29
N GLU A 93 9.43 5.82 6.80
CA GLU A 93 9.43 4.54 6.08
C GLU A 93 8.63 4.62 4.77
N ARG A 94 7.47 5.29 4.78
CA ARG A 94 6.68 5.51 3.56
C ARG A 94 7.43 6.35 2.53
N LYS A 95 8.14 7.39 2.98
CA LYS A 95 8.97 8.22 2.11
C LYS A 95 10.14 7.41 1.54
N GLU A 96 10.80 6.63 2.37
CA GLU A 96 11.91 5.77 1.98
C GLU A 96 11.48 4.75 0.91
N LEU A 97 10.38 4.05 1.12
CA LEU A 97 9.84 3.11 0.13
C LEU A 97 9.63 3.79 -1.22
N ARG A 98 8.99 4.97 -1.23
CA ARG A 98 8.81 5.75 -2.47
C ARG A 98 10.13 6.15 -3.13
N LEU A 99 11.15 6.50 -2.35
CA LEU A 99 12.47 6.85 -2.89
C LEU A 99 13.19 5.63 -3.48
N ALA A 100 13.04 4.44 -2.88
CA ALA A 100 13.59 3.20 -3.42
C ALA A 100 12.95 2.83 -4.77
N PHE A 101 11.63 3.00 -4.91
CA PHE A 101 10.96 2.88 -6.22
C PHE A 101 11.54 3.84 -7.25
N LYS A 102 11.69 5.13 -6.91
CA LYS A 102 12.28 6.15 -7.80
C LYS A 102 13.70 5.79 -8.23
N SER A 103 14.53 5.34 -7.30
CA SER A 103 15.92 4.95 -7.56
C SER A 103 16.04 3.73 -8.48
N ASN A 104 14.98 2.92 -8.57
CA ASN A 104 14.86 1.77 -9.45
C ASN A 104 14.09 2.06 -10.76
N GLY A 105 13.94 3.33 -11.11
CA GLY A 105 13.41 3.76 -12.42
C GLY A 105 11.88 3.78 -12.51
N TYR A 106 11.19 3.88 -11.37
CA TYR A 106 9.74 4.10 -11.34
C TYR A 106 9.41 5.58 -11.13
N ASP A 107 8.41 6.05 -11.86
CA ASP A 107 7.73 7.28 -11.50
C ASP A 107 6.79 7.00 -10.34
N VAL A 108 6.85 7.84 -9.30
CA VAL A 108 6.04 7.69 -8.09
C VAL A 108 5.23 8.94 -7.86
N ASN A 109 3.91 8.80 -7.94
CA ASN A 109 2.95 9.85 -7.61
C ASN A 109 2.18 9.47 -6.36
N TYR A 110 2.31 10.30 -5.32
CA TYR A 110 1.47 10.19 -4.15
C TYR A 110 0.21 11.02 -4.39
N LEU A 111 -0.92 10.34 -4.48
CA LEU A 111 -2.24 10.97 -4.52
C LEU A 111 -2.82 10.85 -3.10
N PRO A 112 -2.73 11.89 -2.26
CA PRO A 112 -3.41 11.86 -0.99
C PRO A 112 -4.91 11.71 -1.23
N CYS A 113 -5.46 10.73 -0.54
CA CYS A 113 -6.86 10.60 -0.22
C CYS A 113 -6.92 10.55 1.32
#